data_AF-A0A0D8XEG2-F1
#
_entry.id   AF-A0A0D8XEG2-F1
#
_cell.length_a   1.000
_cell.length_b   1.000
_cell.length_c   1.000
_cell.angle_alpha   90.00
_cell.angle_beta   90.00
_cell.angle_gamma   90.00
#
_symmetry.space_group_name_H-M   'P 1'
#
loop_
_entity.id
_entity.type
_entity.pdbx_description
1 polymer ?
#
loop_
_entity_poly.entity_id
_entity_poly.type
_entity_poly.pdbx_seq_one_letter_code
_entity_poly.pdbx_strand_id
1 'polypeptide(L)' 'MLCSIIQKISEEIECRNGLIQERISCINLLHYACQFVGRSFTFRLVPARIIIQEARQAESGAEKCRKVVRMNPTIERKA' A
#
# COMPACT_ATOMS: atom_id res chain seq x y z
N MET A 1 28.73 -13.69 -1.93
CA MET A 1 28.27 -13.12 -0.64
C MET A 1 27.78 -11.66 -0.79
N LEU A 2 28.56 -10.75 -1.38
CA LEU A 2 28.15 -9.35 -1.65
C LEU A 2 26.83 -9.20 -2.45
N CYS A 3 26.63 -10.00 -3.49
CA CYS A 3 25.42 -9.94 -4.33
C CYS A 3 24.13 -10.21 -3.53
N SER A 4 24.17 -11.15 -2.58
CA SER A 4 23.05 -11.47 -1.69
C SER A 4 22.74 -10.35 -0.68
N ILE A 5 23.74 -9.55 -0.28
CA ILE A 5 23.55 -8.39 0.61
C ILE A 5 22.89 -7.25 -0.15
N ILE A 6 23.36 -6.97 -1.38
CA ILE A 6 22.78 -5.94 -2.25
C ILE A 6 21.32 -6.25 -2.56
N GLN A 7 20.99 -7.51 -2.82
CA GLN A 7 19.60 -7.94 -3.07
C GLN A 7 18.69 -7.68 -1.86
N LYS A 8 19.14 -8.01 -0.64
CA LYS A 8 18.37 -7.73 0.59
C LYS A 8 18.13 -6.23 0.79
N ILE A 9 19.14 -5.39 0.56
CA ILE A 9 19.02 -3.94 0.65
C ILE A 9 18.00 -3.42 -0.38
N SER A 10 18.03 -3.93 -1.61
CA SER A 10 17.08 -3.56 -2.65
C SER A 10 15.64 -3.91 -2.26
N GLU A 11 15.41 -5.11 -1.74
CA GLU A 11 14.09 -5.57 -1.30
C GLU A 11 13.55 -4.74 -0.12
N GLU A 12 14.41 -4.35 0.83
CA GLU A 12 14.04 -3.47 1.95
C GLU A 12 13.64 -2.06 1.47
N ILE A 13 14.37 -1.50 0.49
CA ILE A 13 14.03 -0.22 -0.12
C ILE A 13 12.69 -0.30 -0.87
N GLU A 14 12.46 -1.37 -1.63
CA GLU A 14 11.19 -1.60 -2.33
C GLU A 14 10.01 -1.74 -1.35
N CYS A 15 10.22 -2.44 -0.24
CA CYS A 15 9.25 -2.55 0.85
C CYS A 15 8.93 -1.17 1.45
N ARG A 16 9.95 -0.38 1.82
CA ARG A 16 9.75 0.97 2.37
C ARG A 16 8.97 1.87 1.41
N ASN A 17 9.32 1.85 0.12
CA ASN A 17 8.60 2.60 -0.90
C ASN A 17 7.15 2.11 -1.07
N GLY A 18 6.94 0.79 -0.95
CA GLY A 18 5.62 0.16 -0.93
C GLY A 18 4.73 0.68 0.20
N LEU A 19 5.24 0.74 1.44
CA LEU A 19 4.49 1.26 2.60
C LEU A 19 4.15 2.74 2.47
N ILE A 20 5.07 3.54 1.91
CA ILE A 20 4.80 4.96 1.66
C ILE A 20 3.65 5.10 0.65
N GLN A 21 3.69 4.34 -0.44
CA GLN A 21 2.64 4.34 -1.46
C GLN A 21 1.31 3.85 -0.88
N GLU A 22 1.32 2.77 -0.10
CA GLU A 22 0.14 2.25 0.59
C GLU A 22 -0.49 3.31 1.49
N ARG A 23 0.32 4.00 2.31
CA ARG A 23 -0.17 5.05 3.20
C ARG A 23 -0.82 6.20 2.45
N ILE A 24 -0.22 6.64 1.34
CA ILE A 24 -0.80 7.70 0.49
C ILE A 24 -2.15 7.25 -0.05
N SER A 25 -2.23 6.05 -0.61
CA SER A 25 -3.48 5.52 -1.17
C SER A 25 -4.56 5.32 -0.10
N CYS A 26 -4.21 4.84 1.09
CA CYS A 26 -5.14 4.74 2.22
C CYS A 26 -5.71 6.10 2.65
N ILE A 27 -4.89 7.16 2.67
CA ILE A 27 -5.36 8.52 2.96
C ILE A 27 -6.34 9.01 1.87
N ASN A 28 -6.04 8.73 0.60
CA ASN A 28 -6.94 9.07 -0.52
C ASN A 28 -8.29 8.34 -0.39
N LEU A 29 -8.26 7.04 -0.10
CA LEU A 29 -9.47 6.25 0.12
C LEU A 29 -10.30 6.77 1.29
N LEU A 30 -9.66 7.13 2.42
CA LEU A 30 -10.34 7.72 3.56
C LEU A 30 -11.02 9.04 3.17
N HIS A 31 -10.34 9.88 2.40
CA HIS A 31 -10.91 11.13 1.90
C HIS A 31 -12.12 10.89 0.97
N TYR A 32 -12.08 9.86 0.12
CA TYR A 32 -13.22 9.48 -0.70
C TYR A 32 -14.37 8.86 0.11
N ALA A 33 -14.08 8.13 1.19
CA ALA A 33 -15.09 7.55 2.06
C ALA A 33 -16.04 8.61 2.65
N CYS A 34 -15.52 9.80 2.94
CA CYS A 34 -16.32 10.93 3.43
C CYS A 34 -17.44 11.34 2.47
N GLN A 35 -17.29 11.12 1.15
CA GLN A 35 -18.32 11.49 0.17
C GLN A 35 -19.59 10.63 0.30
N PHE A 36 -19.46 9.40 0.79
CA PHE A 36 -20.58 8.46 0.96
C PHE A 36 -21.42 8.74 2.21
N VAL A 37 -20.93 9.56 3.14
CA VAL A 37 -21.67 9.95 4.35
C VAL A 37 -22.80 10.93 4.01
N GLY A 38 -22.70 11.65 2.90
CA GLY A 38 -23.74 12.58 2.44
C GLY A 38 -24.99 11.86 1.91
N ARG A 39 -26.17 12.19 2.44
CA ARG A 39 -27.46 11.60 2.01
C ARG A 39 -27.80 11.81 0.53
N SER A 40 -27.21 12.82 -0.11
CA SER A 40 -27.42 13.16 -1.53
C SER A 40 -26.32 12.67 -2.46
N PHE A 41 -25.49 11.71 -2.02
CA PHE A 41 -24.39 11.22 -2.84
C PHE A 41 -24.90 10.63 -4.17
N THR A 42 -24.52 11.27 -5.27
CA THR A 42 -24.79 10.77 -6.61
C THR A 42 -23.54 10.03 -7.09
N PHE A 43 -23.69 8.74 -7.35
CA PHE A 43 -22.59 7.94 -7.87
C PHE A 43 -22.13 8.47 -9.23
N ARG A 44 -20.81 8.60 -9.40
CA ARG A 44 -20.18 9.00 -10.67
C ARG A 44 -19.09 8.00 -11.03
N LEU A 45 -19.08 7.58 -12.29
CA LEU A 45 -18.17 6.54 -12.79
C LEU A 45 -16.69 6.92 -12.64
N VAL A 46 -16.35 8.19 -12.89
CA VAL A 46 -14.94 8.66 -12.85
C VAL A 46 -14.37 8.59 -11.41
N PRO A 47 -15.02 9.18 -10.39
CA PRO A 47 -14.60 9.00 -8.99
C PRO A 47 -14.51 7.53 -8.57
N ALA A 48 -15.47 6.69 -8.98
CA ALA A 48 -15.43 5.27 -8.66
C ALA A 48 -14.19 4.55 -9.23
N ARG A 49 -13.81 4.87 -10.47
CA ARG A 49 -12.57 4.33 -11.07
C ARG A 49 -11.32 4.77 -10.31
N ILE A 50 -11.26 6.04 -9.88
CA ILE A 50 -10.13 6.55 -9.10
C ILE A 50 -10.04 5.82 -7.75
N ILE A 51 -11.17 5.67 -7.04
CA ILE A 51 -11.23 4.91 -5.78
C ILE A 51 -10.71 3.48 -5.96
N ILE A 52 -11.15 2.78 -7.01
CA ILE A 52 -10.69 1.42 -7.30
C ILE A 52 -9.18 1.38 -7.60
N GLN A 53 -8.65 2.38 -8.31
CA GLN A 53 -7.22 2.46 -8.59
C GLN A 53 -6.40 2.69 -7.32
N GLU A 54 -6.85 3.57 -6.42
CA GLU A 54 -6.20 3.79 -5.12
C GLU A 54 -6.22 2.52 -4.25
N ALA A 55 -7.35 1.80 -4.23
CA ALA A 55 -7.44 0.52 -3.52
C ALA A 55 -6.39 -0.50 -4.03
N ARG A 56 -6.26 -0.64 -5.35
CA ARG A 56 -5.26 -1.52 -5.96
C ARG A 56 -3.82 -1.07 -5.67
N GLN A 57 -3.57 0.24 -5.62
CA GLN A 57 -2.25 0.77 -5.25
C GLN A 57 -1.90 0.48 -3.79
N ALA A 58 -2.87 0.59 -2.88
CA ALA A 58 -2.69 0.21 -1.49
C ALA A 58 -2.33 -1.27 -1.34
N GLU A 59 -3.09 -2.16 -1.99
CA GLU A 59 -2.82 -3.60 -1.99
C GLU A 59 -1.44 -3.95 -2.57
N SER A 60 -1.07 -3.30 -3.68
CA SER A 60 0.23 -3.47 -4.32
C SER A 60 1.38 -2.99 -3.43
N GLY A 61 1.20 -1.88 -2.71
CA GLY A 61 2.14 -1.36 -1.73
C GLY A 61 2.39 -2.36 -0.59
N ALA A 62 1.32 -2.91 -0.01
CA ALA A 62 1.39 -3.89 1.07
C ALA A 62 2.10 -5.20 0.65
N GLU A 63 1.84 -5.68 -0.58
CA GLU A 63 2.43 -6.93 -1.07
C GLU A 63 3.96 -6.84 -1.24
N LYS A 64 4.49 -5.65 -1.53
CA LYS A 64 5.96 -5.43 -1.63
C LYS A 64 6.66 -5.74 -0.30
N CYS A 65 6.07 -5.40 0.85
CA CYS A 65 6.64 -5.73 2.15
C CYS A 65 6.36 -7.15 2.63
N ARG A 66 5.22 -7.77 2.26
CA ARG A 66 4.94 -9.16 2.64
C ARG A 66 6.05 -10.11 2.19
N LYS A 67 6.65 -9.85 1.02
CA LYS A 67 7.79 -10.63 0.51
C LYS A 67 8.99 -10.55 1.46
N VAL A 68 9.32 -9.36 1.94
CA VAL A 68 10.44 -9.13 2.87
C VAL A 68 10.18 -9.79 4.23
N VAL A 69 8.96 -9.65 4.78
CA VAL A 69 8.59 -10.24 6.06
C VAL A 69 8.66 -11.77 6.02
N ARG A 70 8.19 -12.41 4.93
CA ARG A 70 8.31 -13.87 4.73
C ARG A 70 9.75 -14.35 4.69
N MET A 71 10.68 -13.53 4.18
CA MET A 71 12.10 -13.85 4.14
C MET A 71 12.83 -13.57 5.46
N ASN A 72 12.21 -12.80 6.38
CA ASN A 72 12.83 -12.38 7.64
C ASN A 72 11.80 -12.30 8.80
N PRO A 73 11.31 -13.44 9.32
CA PRO A 73 10.19 -13.52 10.27
C PRO A 73 10.47 -12.88 11.64
N THR A 74 11.73 -12.55 11.96
CA THR A 74 12.12 -11.81 13.16
C THR A 74 11.57 -10.38 13.21
N ILE A 75 11.11 -9.83 12.08
CA ILE A 75 10.49 -8.49 11.99
C ILE A 75 9.10 -8.48 12.65
N GLU A 76 8.32 -9.57 12.56
CA GLU A 76 6.96 -9.62 13.14
C GLU A 76 6.94 -9.62 14.67
N ARG A 77 8.02 -10.04 15.34
CA ARG A 77 8.06 -10.14 16.81
C ARG A 77 8.31 -8.82 17.54
N LYS A 78 8.59 -7.73 16.82
CA LYS A 78 8.88 -6.40 17.39
C LYS A 78 7.80 -5.35 17.09
N ALA A 79 6.74 -5.72 16.38
CA ALA A 79 5.59 -4.85 16.11
C ALA A 79 4.48 -5.08 17.14
#